data_AF-A0A2D4LU88-F1
#
_entry.id   AF-A0A2D4LU88-F1
#
_cell.length_a   1.000
_cell.length_b   1.000
_cell.length_c   1.000
_cell.angle_alpha   90.00
_cell.angle_beta   90.00
_cell.angle_gamma   90.00
#
_symmetry.space_group_name_H-M   'P 1'
#
loop_
_entity.id
_entity.type
_entity.pdbx_description
1 polymer ?
#
loop_
_entity_poly.entity_id
_entity_poly.type
_entity_poly.pdbx_seq_one_letter_code
_entity_poly.pdbx_strand_id
1 'polypeptide(L)'
;MGLIPDWKPELYHPDQVQVPYFVQDTPAAREDLAAQYTTVGRMDQGLGLVLEELRHAGFHNSTLVIYTSDNGIPFPSGRTNLYWPGIAEPLLVSSPQHPSRWGQVSSAYISLLDITPTILDWFSVPYPRYSLFGKRIVQLTGKSLLPALSLEPKWRTVFASQSLHEVTMHYPMRAVQHGSLHFIHNLQNRTSFPIDQDFYVSPTFQDLLNRTQAGQPTHWNKTLHSYYYRDRWELYDHSTDPTESHNVASDPRYARVLEELQGLLLKWQWETSDPWVCAPDGVLEDKPVPKCWPLHNEL
;
A
#
# COMPACT_ATOMS: atom_id res chain seq x y z
N MET A 1 -4.09 29.11 16.48
CA MET A 1 -2.97 28.24 16.05
C MET A 1 -1.80 28.52 16.95
N GLY A 2 -1.17 27.48 17.51
CA GLY A 2 0.07 27.64 18.28
C GLY A 2 1.24 27.98 17.35
N LEU A 3 2.19 28.78 17.84
CA LEU A 3 3.45 29.04 17.16
C LEU A 3 4.34 27.81 17.32
N ILE A 4 4.87 27.27 16.22
CA ILE A 4 5.94 26.25 16.24
C ILE A 4 7.22 27.01 15.86
N PRO A 5 8.10 27.36 16.82
CA PRO A 5 9.23 28.25 16.57
C PRO A 5 10.15 27.82 15.43
N ASP A 6 10.35 26.52 15.28
CA ASP A 6 11.30 25.95 14.31
C ASP A 6 10.68 25.70 12.93
N TRP A 7 9.35 25.81 12.80
CA TRP A 7 8.67 25.61 11.53
C TRP A 7 8.56 26.93 10.76
N LYS A 8 9.04 26.92 9.52
CA LYS A 8 8.86 28.01 8.55
C LYS A 8 7.78 27.57 7.55
N PRO A 9 6.54 28.07 7.64
CA PRO A 9 5.48 27.68 6.72
C PRO A 9 5.84 28.01 5.27
N GLU A 10 5.77 27.00 4.41
CA GLU A 10 5.85 27.14 2.96
C GLU A 10 4.44 27.03 2.40
N LEU A 11 3.91 28.12 1.84
CA LEU A 11 2.57 28.15 1.27
C LEU A 11 2.64 27.90 -0.23
N TYR A 12 1.78 27.00 -0.70
CA TYR A 12 1.68 26.63 -2.11
C TYR A 12 0.39 27.17 -2.69
N HIS A 13 0.45 27.67 -3.93
CA HIS A 13 -0.75 28.07 -4.65
C HIS A 13 -1.34 26.85 -5.40
N PRO A 14 -2.68 26.72 -5.53
CA PRO A 14 -3.32 25.54 -6.16
C PRO A 14 -2.92 25.26 -7.62
N ASP A 15 -2.35 26.23 -8.34
CA ASP A 15 -1.83 26.05 -9.71
C ASP A 15 -0.38 25.52 -9.75
N GLN A 16 0.32 25.49 -8.61
CA GLN A 16 1.71 25.03 -8.49
C GLN A 16 1.80 23.54 -8.14
N VAL A 17 0.71 22.92 -7.70
CA VAL A 17 0.71 21.51 -7.27
C VAL A 17 0.60 20.56 -8.46
N GLN A 18 1.26 19.40 -8.33
CA GLN A 18 1.07 18.29 -9.26
C GLN A 18 -0.16 17.51 -8.83
N VAL A 19 -1.13 17.35 -9.74
CA VAL A 19 -2.33 16.53 -9.52
C VAL A 19 -2.00 15.09 -9.91
N PRO A 20 -1.98 14.13 -8.97
CA PRO A 20 -1.75 12.73 -9.30
C PRO A 20 -2.85 12.18 -10.21
N TYR A 21 -2.52 11.21 -11.08
CA TYR A 21 -3.44 10.69 -12.11
C TYR A 21 -4.78 10.13 -11.56
N PHE A 22 -4.80 9.74 -10.28
CA PHE A 22 -5.95 9.18 -9.58
C PHE A 22 -6.76 10.22 -8.79
N VAL A 23 -6.34 11.49 -8.80
CA VAL A 23 -7.04 12.62 -8.16
C VAL A 23 -7.77 13.43 -9.24
N GLN A 24 -8.94 13.96 -8.94
CA GLN A 24 -9.68 14.82 -9.87
C GLN A 24 -8.91 16.13 -10.10
N ASP A 25 -8.76 16.54 -11.36
CA ASP A 25 -8.21 17.86 -11.65
C ASP A 25 -9.31 18.94 -11.55
N THR A 26 -9.65 19.31 -10.31
CA THR A 26 -10.64 20.35 -10.00
C THR A 26 -10.08 21.36 -9.00
N PRO A 27 -10.64 22.58 -8.90
CA PRO A 27 -10.18 23.58 -7.94
C PRO A 27 -10.18 23.06 -6.49
N ALA A 28 -11.22 22.32 -6.09
CA ALA A 28 -11.32 21.76 -4.75
C ALA A 28 -10.16 20.80 -4.43
N ALA A 29 -9.84 19.89 -5.34
CA ALA A 29 -8.74 18.95 -5.15
C ALA A 29 -7.36 19.61 -5.17
N ARG A 30 -7.18 20.65 -6.00
CA ARG A 30 -5.94 21.43 -6.05
C ARG A 30 -5.71 22.24 -4.77
N GLU A 31 -6.76 22.79 -4.18
CA GLU A 31 -6.69 23.44 -2.86
C GLU A 31 -6.31 22.44 -1.76
N ASP A 32 -6.91 21.24 -1.79
CA ASP A 32 -6.59 20.14 -0.87
C ASP A 32 -5.10 19.73 -0.98
N LEU A 33 -4.60 19.57 -2.21
CA LEU A 33 -3.19 19.29 -2.50
C LEU A 33 -2.25 20.42 -2.05
N ALA A 34 -2.62 21.68 -2.24
CA ALA A 34 -1.81 22.82 -1.80
C ALA A 34 -1.66 22.87 -0.26
N ALA A 35 -2.74 22.57 0.45
CA ALA A 35 -2.71 22.41 1.91
C ALA A 35 -1.87 21.19 2.33
N GLN A 36 -1.96 20.07 1.58
CA GLN A 36 -1.13 18.89 1.79
C GLN A 36 0.36 19.23 1.62
N TYR A 37 0.76 19.93 0.55
CA TYR A 37 2.16 20.30 0.28
C TYR A 37 2.75 21.15 1.41
N THR A 38 1.97 22.13 1.90
CA THR A 38 2.34 22.94 3.07
C THR A 38 2.64 22.07 4.30
N THR A 39 1.83 21.03 4.52
CA THR A 39 1.98 20.11 5.65
C THR A 39 3.13 19.13 5.46
N VAL A 40 3.39 18.68 4.23
CA VAL A 40 4.56 17.87 3.86
C VAL A 40 5.84 18.68 4.12
N GLY A 41 5.88 19.97 3.78
CA GLY A 41 7.02 20.84 4.09
C GLY A 41 7.29 20.96 5.60
N ARG A 42 6.23 20.96 6.43
CA ARG A 42 6.40 20.89 7.90
C ARG A 42 7.02 19.56 8.35
N MET A 43 6.58 18.45 7.77
CA MET A 43 7.11 17.12 8.08
C MET A 43 8.59 17.00 7.67
N ASP A 44 8.96 17.53 6.50
CA ASP A 44 10.34 17.57 6.01
C ASP A 44 11.27 18.37 6.94
N GLN A 45 10.86 19.58 7.33
CA GLN A 45 11.63 20.38 8.31
C GLN A 45 11.76 19.64 9.65
N GLY A 46 10.72 18.94 10.10
CA GLY A 46 10.76 18.11 11.30
C GLY A 46 11.77 16.96 11.21
N LEU A 47 11.86 16.30 10.05
CA LEU A 47 12.89 15.29 9.79
C LEU A 47 14.30 15.89 9.88
N GLY A 48 14.49 17.08 9.32
CA GLY A 48 15.75 17.85 9.44
C GLY A 48 16.16 18.08 10.90
N LEU A 49 15.21 18.49 11.76
CA LEU A 49 15.46 18.68 13.19
C LEU A 49 15.86 17.38 13.89
N VAL A 50 15.16 16.27 13.63
CA VAL A 50 15.49 14.95 14.23
C VAL A 50 16.90 14.49 13.85
N LEU A 51 17.28 14.65 12.58
CA LEU A 51 18.62 14.29 12.10
C LEU A 51 19.71 15.20 12.67
N GLU A 52 19.40 16.49 12.85
CA GLU A 52 20.31 17.45 13.49
C GLU A 52 20.56 17.09 14.96
N GLU A 53 19.52 16.70 15.71
CA GLU A 53 19.68 16.26 17.09
C GLU A 53 20.53 14.98 17.20
N LEU A 54 20.38 14.03 16.27
CA LEU A 54 21.28 12.87 16.18
C LEU A 54 22.74 13.28 15.92
N ARG A 55 22.97 14.35 15.14
CA ARG A 55 24.30 14.89 14.87
C ARG A 55 24.87 15.59 16.09
N HIS A 56 24.10 16.46 16.76
CA HIS A 56 24.50 17.16 17.98
C HIS A 56 24.85 16.18 19.11
N ALA A 57 24.10 15.08 19.24
CA ALA A 57 24.36 14.03 20.20
C ALA A 57 25.55 13.11 19.82
N GLY A 58 26.13 13.27 18.63
CA GLY A 58 27.27 12.48 18.15
C GLY A 58 26.92 11.07 17.64
N PHE A 59 25.64 10.76 17.44
CA PHE A 59 25.18 9.42 17.04
C PHE A 59 24.91 9.27 15.53
N HIS A 60 24.92 10.37 14.75
CA HIS A 60 24.66 10.35 13.31
C HIS A 60 25.43 9.27 12.53
N ASN A 61 26.74 9.11 12.79
CA ASN A 61 27.59 8.14 12.07
C ASN A 61 27.51 6.71 12.62
N SER A 62 26.59 6.44 13.57
CA SER A 62 26.38 5.13 14.19
C SER A 62 24.93 4.64 14.11
N THR A 63 24.05 5.40 13.45
CA THR A 63 22.61 5.14 13.41
C THR A 63 22.17 4.75 12.00
N LEU A 64 21.45 3.63 11.87
CA LEU A 64 20.67 3.32 10.67
C LEU A 64 19.42 4.21 10.65
N VAL A 65 19.22 4.96 9.57
CA VAL A 65 18.04 5.80 9.36
C VAL A 65 17.15 5.17 8.30
N ILE A 66 15.87 4.99 8.62
CA ILE A 66 14.83 4.54 7.69
C ILE A 66 13.72 5.59 7.70
N TYR A 67 13.33 6.07 6.51
CA TYR A 67 12.18 6.94 6.31
C TYR A 67 11.18 6.26 5.40
N THR A 68 9.91 6.22 5.79
CA THR A 68 8.80 5.66 5.00
C THR A 68 7.48 6.33 5.38
N SER A 69 6.44 6.08 4.59
CA SER A 69 5.02 6.29 4.93
C SER A 69 4.35 4.95 5.27
N ASP A 70 3.19 4.97 5.91
CA ASP A 70 2.44 3.79 6.35
C ASP A 70 1.40 3.31 5.32
N ASN A 71 0.79 4.22 4.57
CA ASN A 71 -0.11 3.97 3.46
C ASN A 71 -0.17 5.15 2.47
N GLY A 72 -0.80 4.91 1.32
CA GLY A 72 -1.04 5.92 0.30
C GLY A 72 -1.82 7.15 0.79
N ILE A 73 -1.75 8.24 0.01
CA ILE A 73 -2.34 9.54 0.36
C ILE A 73 -3.89 9.47 0.47
N PRO A 74 -4.54 10.34 1.29
CA PRO A 74 -5.97 10.28 1.59
C PRO A 74 -6.84 10.90 0.46
N PHE A 75 -6.72 10.34 -0.74
CA PHE A 75 -7.41 10.76 -1.95
C PHE A 75 -8.09 9.55 -2.62
N PRO A 76 -9.01 9.76 -3.59
CA PRO A 76 -9.66 8.66 -4.30
C PRO A 76 -8.65 7.64 -4.84
N SER A 77 -8.93 6.33 -4.69
CA SER A 77 -8.01 5.24 -5.08
C SER A 77 -6.66 5.17 -4.32
N GLY A 78 -6.37 6.11 -3.41
CA GLY A 78 -5.24 6.08 -2.48
C GLY A 78 -5.55 5.27 -1.22
N ARG A 79 -5.43 5.87 -0.04
CA ARG A 79 -5.69 5.26 1.28
C ARG A 79 -6.92 4.34 1.25
N THR A 80 -6.84 3.21 1.94
CA THR A 80 -7.84 2.11 2.01
C THR A 80 -7.93 1.20 0.78
N ASN A 81 -7.22 1.48 -0.31
CA ASN A 81 -7.20 0.63 -1.49
C ASN A 81 -5.93 -0.23 -1.53
N LEU A 82 -6.03 -1.41 -2.13
CA LEU A 82 -4.87 -2.18 -2.57
C LEU A 82 -4.50 -1.90 -4.03
N TYR A 83 -4.95 -0.79 -4.61
CA TYR A 83 -4.41 -0.26 -5.87
C TYR A 83 -3.03 0.36 -5.63
N TRP A 84 -2.24 0.56 -6.68
CA TRP A 84 -0.89 1.14 -6.58
C TRP A 84 -0.85 2.44 -5.75
N PRO A 85 -1.76 3.42 -5.94
CA PRO A 85 -1.76 4.65 -5.13
C PRO A 85 -2.02 4.46 -3.63
N GLY A 86 -2.56 3.32 -3.22
CA GLY A 86 -2.88 3.01 -1.82
C GLY A 86 -1.76 2.28 -1.06
N ILE A 87 -0.81 1.68 -1.79
CA ILE A 87 0.24 0.81 -1.20
C ILE A 87 1.66 1.17 -1.63
N ALA A 88 1.83 2.11 -2.56
CA ALA A 88 3.14 2.57 -3.01
C ALA A 88 3.68 3.65 -2.08
N GLU A 89 4.65 3.29 -1.25
CA GLU A 89 5.22 4.17 -0.24
C GLU A 89 6.62 4.68 -0.63
N PRO A 90 6.99 5.94 -0.27
CA PRO A 90 8.39 6.34 -0.28
C PRO A 90 9.18 5.48 0.72
N LEU A 91 10.39 5.05 0.36
CA LEU A 91 11.31 4.40 1.29
C LEU A 91 12.74 4.88 1.06
N LEU A 92 13.36 5.41 2.10
CA LEU A 92 14.79 5.72 2.15
C LEU A 92 15.45 4.92 3.26
N VAL A 93 16.60 4.32 2.97
CA VAL A 93 17.42 3.59 3.95
C VAL A 93 18.84 4.11 3.87
N SER A 94 19.33 4.70 4.96
CA SER A 94 20.68 5.24 5.08
C SER A 94 21.44 4.52 6.19
N SER A 95 22.42 3.72 5.81
CA SER A 95 23.34 3.05 6.74
C SER A 95 24.71 3.73 6.68
N PRO A 96 25.28 4.18 7.81
CA PRO A 96 26.64 4.75 7.84
C PRO A 96 27.73 3.69 7.57
N GLN A 97 27.39 2.40 7.67
CA GLN A 97 28.31 1.29 7.40
C GLN A 97 28.30 0.83 5.92
N HIS A 98 27.30 1.26 5.13
CA HIS A 98 27.12 0.82 3.74
C HIS A 98 26.90 2.02 2.79
N PRO A 99 27.91 2.89 2.59
CA PRO A 99 27.76 4.11 1.79
C PRO A 99 27.82 3.88 0.27
N SER A 100 28.14 2.66 -0.19
CA SER A 100 28.45 2.38 -1.60
C SER A 100 27.31 2.67 -2.57
N ARG A 101 26.05 2.71 -2.09
CA ARG A 101 24.86 3.06 -2.88
C ARG A 101 24.13 4.31 -2.40
N TRP A 102 24.76 5.16 -1.60
CA TRP A 102 24.18 6.46 -1.26
C TRP A 102 23.89 7.29 -2.52
N GLY A 103 22.72 7.92 -2.56
CA GLY A 103 22.24 8.70 -3.71
C GLY A 103 21.78 7.87 -4.92
N GLN A 104 21.77 6.54 -4.82
CA GLN A 104 21.24 5.68 -5.89
C GLN A 104 19.77 5.34 -5.68
N VAL A 105 19.12 4.86 -6.75
CA VAL A 105 17.75 4.33 -6.75
C VAL A 105 17.80 2.81 -6.93
N SER A 106 16.96 2.09 -6.19
CA SER A 106 16.76 0.65 -6.37
C SER A 106 15.46 0.38 -7.14
N SER A 107 15.47 -0.66 -7.96
CA SER A 107 14.32 -1.18 -8.72
C SER A 107 13.71 -2.44 -8.10
N ALA A 108 14.25 -2.86 -6.94
CA ALA A 108 13.78 -4.03 -6.23
C ALA A 108 12.41 -3.79 -5.61
N TYR A 109 11.54 -4.79 -5.70
CA TYR A 109 10.23 -4.78 -5.05
C TYR A 109 10.38 -5.20 -3.59
N ILE A 110 10.00 -4.32 -2.68
CA ILE A 110 10.14 -4.46 -1.22
C ILE A 110 8.80 -4.18 -0.52
N SER A 111 8.67 -4.60 0.73
CA SER A 111 7.48 -4.37 1.54
C SER A 111 7.85 -3.73 2.88
N LEU A 112 6.94 -3.00 3.52
CA LEU A 112 7.12 -2.57 4.91
C LEU A 112 7.31 -3.76 5.86
N LEU A 113 6.87 -4.96 5.48
CA LEU A 113 7.16 -6.21 6.21
C LEU A 113 8.67 -6.53 6.27
N ASP A 114 9.49 -5.90 5.43
CA ASP A 114 10.94 -6.02 5.41
C ASP A 114 11.63 -5.13 6.48
N ILE A 115 10.93 -4.16 7.07
CA ILE A 115 11.51 -3.25 8.07
C ILE A 115 11.94 -4.00 9.34
N THR A 116 11.05 -4.79 9.92
CA THR A 116 11.35 -5.59 11.12
C THR A 116 12.57 -6.51 10.92
N PRO A 117 12.64 -7.37 9.90
CA PRO A 117 13.83 -8.20 9.69
C PRO A 117 15.08 -7.38 9.35
N THR A 118 14.97 -6.20 8.73
CA THR A 118 16.11 -5.29 8.51
C THR A 118 16.68 -4.75 9.82
N ILE A 119 15.83 -4.29 10.74
CA ILE A 119 16.26 -3.75 12.04
C ILE A 119 16.84 -4.87 12.91
N LEU A 120 16.23 -6.06 12.90
CA LEU A 120 16.77 -7.24 13.59
C LEU A 120 18.15 -7.62 13.07
N ASP A 121 18.34 -7.63 11.74
CA ASP A 121 19.63 -7.90 11.10
C ASP A 121 20.68 -6.85 11.48
N TRP A 122 20.31 -5.56 11.48
CA TRP A 122 21.20 -4.46 11.89
C TRP A 122 21.75 -4.63 13.31
N PHE A 123 20.93 -5.11 14.25
CA PHE A 123 21.33 -5.38 15.62
C PHE A 123 21.82 -6.82 15.86
N SER A 124 21.91 -7.65 14.82
CA SER A 124 22.26 -9.08 14.92
C SER A 124 21.36 -9.85 15.90
N VAL A 125 20.08 -9.50 15.97
CA VAL A 125 19.09 -10.14 16.84
C VAL A 125 18.32 -11.20 16.04
N PRO A 126 18.38 -12.49 16.41
CA PRO A 126 17.60 -13.51 15.73
C PRO A 126 16.12 -13.37 16.06
N TYR A 127 15.25 -13.64 15.07
CA TYR A 127 13.82 -13.74 15.33
C TYR A 127 13.51 -14.97 16.20
N PRO A 128 12.80 -14.85 17.33
CA PRO A 128 12.58 -15.96 18.23
C PRO A 128 11.65 -17.01 17.61
N ARG A 129 11.81 -18.26 18.03
CA ARG A 129 10.92 -19.36 17.64
C ARG A 129 9.78 -19.48 18.65
N TYR A 130 8.58 -19.06 18.26
CA TYR A 130 7.38 -19.15 19.10
C TYR A 130 6.12 -19.40 18.26
N SER A 131 5.02 -19.77 18.92
CA SER A 131 3.68 -19.85 18.33
C SER A 131 2.74 -18.87 19.05
N LEU A 132 1.81 -18.27 18.30
CA LEU A 132 0.71 -17.50 18.89
C LEU A 132 -0.44 -18.43 19.28
N PHE A 133 -0.78 -19.35 18.40
CA PHE A 133 -1.85 -20.34 18.60
C PHE A 133 -1.37 -21.74 18.22
N GLY A 134 -1.67 -22.71 19.08
CA GLY A 134 -1.33 -24.11 18.85
C GLY A 134 0.16 -24.34 18.58
N LYS A 135 0.45 -25.20 17.60
CA LYS A 135 1.84 -25.63 17.27
C LYS A 135 2.45 -24.90 16.07
N ARG A 136 1.75 -23.89 15.53
CA ARG A 136 2.21 -23.20 14.33
C ARG A 136 3.23 -22.13 14.68
N ILE A 137 4.46 -22.34 14.24
CA ILE A 137 5.56 -21.39 14.47
C ILE A 137 5.37 -20.16 13.59
N VAL A 138 5.49 -18.98 14.21
CA VAL A 138 5.49 -17.69 13.49
C VAL A 138 6.80 -17.55 12.71
N GLN A 139 6.68 -17.16 11.44
CA GLN A 139 7.82 -16.87 10.57
C GLN A 139 7.56 -15.53 9.87
N LEU A 140 8.59 -14.69 9.80
CA LEU A 140 8.55 -13.48 8.99
C LEU A 140 8.65 -13.89 7.51
N THR A 141 7.78 -13.32 6.68
CA THR A 141 7.84 -13.46 5.21
C THR A 141 8.65 -12.36 4.54
N GLY A 142 8.85 -11.24 5.24
CA GLY A 142 9.80 -10.20 4.86
C GLY A 142 11.25 -10.62 5.05
N LYS A 143 12.18 -9.81 4.53
CA LYS A 143 13.63 -10.06 4.53
C LYS A 143 14.40 -8.79 4.84
N SER A 144 15.64 -8.94 5.30
CA SER A 144 16.51 -7.78 5.51
C SER A 144 16.81 -7.05 4.19
N LEU A 145 16.72 -5.73 4.23
CA LEU A 145 17.08 -4.82 3.15
C LEU A 145 18.57 -4.46 3.16
N LEU A 146 19.33 -4.78 4.21
CA LEU A 146 20.75 -4.44 4.32
C LEU A 146 21.60 -4.93 3.13
N PRO A 147 21.39 -6.15 2.58
CA PRO A 147 22.12 -6.59 1.39
C PRO A 147 21.92 -5.67 0.18
N ALA A 148 20.72 -5.07 0.04
CA ALA A 148 20.39 -4.17 -1.06
C ALA A 148 21.21 -2.87 -1.03
N LEU A 149 21.71 -2.48 0.15
CA LEU A 149 22.57 -1.30 0.32
C LEU A 149 23.96 -1.47 -0.32
N SER A 150 24.37 -2.71 -0.59
CA SER A 150 25.66 -3.00 -1.24
C SER A 150 25.52 -3.51 -2.67
N LEU A 151 24.46 -4.28 -2.97
CA LEU A 151 24.24 -4.89 -4.28
C LEU A 151 22.75 -4.89 -4.64
N GLU A 152 22.41 -4.50 -5.86
CA GLU A 152 21.03 -4.50 -6.34
C GLU A 152 20.44 -5.91 -6.42
N PRO A 153 19.41 -6.23 -5.62
CA PRO A 153 18.78 -7.54 -5.66
C PRO A 153 17.74 -7.62 -6.78
N LYS A 154 17.45 -8.84 -7.24
CA LYS A 154 16.40 -9.11 -8.25
C LYS A 154 15.05 -9.45 -7.60
N TRP A 155 14.69 -8.78 -6.50
CA TRP A 155 13.40 -9.02 -5.83
C TRP A 155 12.25 -8.45 -6.65
N ARG A 156 11.20 -9.24 -6.83
CA ARG A 156 10.09 -8.92 -7.75
C ARG A 156 8.70 -9.10 -7.16
N THR A 157 8.57 -9.72 -5.99
CA THR A 157 7.28 -10.10 -5.43
C THR A 157 7.04 -9.39 -4.10
N VAL A 158 5.88 -8.75 -3.98
CA VAL A 158 5.35 -8.17 -2.74
C VAL A 158 3.89 -8.57 -2.57
N PHE A 159 3.41 -8.58 -1.34
CA PHE A 159 2.04 -8.97 -0.98
C PHE A 159 1.40 -7.89 -0.13
N ALA A 160 0.07 -7.77 -0.22
CA ALA A 160 -0.72 -6.91 0.65
C ALA A 160 -2.01 -7.60 1.10
N SER A 161 -2.47 -7.25 2.29
CA SER A 161 -3.69 -7.80 2.89
C SER A 161 -4.40 -6.74 3.71
N GLN A 162 -5.69 -6.56 3.45
CA GLN A 162 -6.57 -5.67 4.20
C GLN A 162 -7.87 -6.41 4.53
N SER A 163 -8.40 -6.26 5.74
CA SER A 163 -9.69 -6.86 6.13
C SER A 163 -10.73 -5.82 6.49
N LEU A 164 -10.34 -4.84 7.30
CA LEU A 164 -11.17 -3.72 7.76
C LEU A 164 -10.38 -2.42 7.59
N HIS A 165 -11.07 -1.28 7.64
CA HIS A 165 -10.47 0.01 7.95
C HIS A 165 -11.11 0.55 9.24
N GLU A 166 -12.27 1.19 9.16
CA GLU A 166 -13.17 1.30 10.31
C GLU A 166 -13.85 -0.05 10.57
N VAL A 167 -14.37 -0.24 11.79
CA VAL A 167 -15.08 -1.49 12.16
C VAL A 167 -16.33 -1.74 11.30
N THR A 168 -16.93 -0.69 10.75
CA THR A 168 -18.09 -0.73 9.84
C THR A 168 -17.70 -0.99 8.39
N MET A 169 -16.41 -0.92 8.04
CA MET A 169 -15.90 -1.00 6.68
C MET A 169 -15.34 -2.41 6.38
N HIS A 170 -16.23 -3.40 6.29
CA HIS A 170 -15.85 -4.78 5.96
C HIS A 170 -15.74 -5.03 4.46
N TYR A 171 -14.56 -4.78 3.90
CA TYR A 171 -14.23 -5.07 2.50
C TYR A 171 -12.84 -5.72 2.39
N PRO A 172 -12.71 -7.03 2.69
CA PRO A 172 -11.41 -7.68 2.67
C PRO A 172 -10.85 -7.78 1.26
N MET A 173 -9.56 -7.46 1.13
CA MET A 173 -8.80 -7.52 -0.11
C MET A 173 -7.47 -8.24 0.12
N ARG A 174 -7.01 -8.98 -0.88
CA ARG A 174 -5.70 -9.63 -0.90
C ARG A 174 -5.03 -9.30 -2.21
N ALA A 175 -3.75 -8.97 -2.19
CA ALA A 175 -3.03 -8.60 -3.41
C ALA A 175 -1.63 -9.18 -3.46
N VAL A 176 -1.16 -9.43 -4.68
CA VAL A 176 0.22 -9.76 -5.00
C VAL A 176 0.66 -8.94 -6.20
N GLN A 177 1.82 -8.32 -6.09
CA GLN A 177 2.50 -7.71 -7.24
C GLN A 177 3.76 -8.51 -7.56
N HIS A 178 3.88 -8.96 -8.81
CA HIS A 178 5.04 -9.66 -9.34
C HIS A 178 5.59 -8.91 -10.56
N GLY A 179 6.62 -8.09 -10.35
CA GLY A 179 7.10 -7.16 -11.38
C GLY A 179 5.99 -6.18 -11.79
N SER A 180 5.72 -6.06 -13.09
CA SER A 180 4.68 -5.17 -13.60
C SER A 180 3.26 -5.70 -13.42
N LEU A 181 3.08 -6.95 -13.00
CA LEU A 181 1.76 -7.56 -12.87
C LEU A 181 1.25 -7.38 -11.44
N HIS A 182 0.08 -6.76 -11.30
CA HIS A 182 -0.57 -6.55 -10.03
C HIS A 182 -1.94 -7.22 -10.00
N PHE A 183 -2.09 -8.19 -9.11
CA PHE A 183 -3.33 -8.94 -8.91
C PHE A 183 -3.97 -8.58 -7.57
N ILE A 184 -5.26 -8.25 -7.58
CA ILE A 184 -6.09 -7.95 -6.41
C ILE A 184 -7.30 -8.89 -6.42
N HIS A 185 -7.57 -9.50 -5.27
CA HIS A 185 -8.75 -10.29 -4.98
C HIS A 185 -9.63 -9.55 -3.97
N ASN A 186 -10.78 -9.08 -4.44
CA ASN A 186 -11.83 -8.46 -3.62
C ASN A 186 -12.77 -9.56 -3.10
N LEU A 187 -12.66 -9.90 -1.81
CA LEU A 187 -13.45 -11.01 -1.23
C LEU A 187 -14.94 -10.67 -1.15
N GLN A 188 -15.28 -9.38 -0.97
CA GLN A 188 -16.65 -8.90 -0.82
C GLN A 188 -17.12 -8.05 -2.01
N ASN A 189 -16.76 -8.48 -3.22
CA ASN A 189 -16.97 -7.73 -4.47
C ASN A 189 -18.45 -7.46 -4.82
N ARG A 190 -19.40 -8.27 -4.32
CA ARG A 190 -20.85 -8.08 -4.52
C ARG A 190 -21.45 -6.91 -3.72
N THR A 191 -20.66 -6.26 -2.86
CA THR A 191 -21.08 -5.06 -2.12
C THR A 191 -20.30 -3.84 -2.59
N SER A 192 -20.81 -2.65 -2.31
CA SER A 192 -20.08 -1.41 -2.59
C SER A 192 -18.84 -1.26 -1.72
N PHE A 193 -17.72 -0.85 -2.31
CA PHE A 193 -16.53 -0.42 -1.58
C PHE A 193 -16.89 0.67 -0.55
N PRO A 194 -16.56 0.50 0.74
CA PRO A 194 -16.94 1.46 1.78
C PRO A 194 -16.04 2.72 1.74
N ILE A 195 -16.56 3.83 2.24
CA ILE A 195 -15.84 5.11 2.38
C ILE A 195 -15.72 5.43 3.87
N ASP A 196 -14.52 5.76 4.33
CA ASP A 196 -14.28 6.18 5.71
C ASP A 196 -14.80 7.59 5.96
N GLN A 197 -15.16 7.88 7.22
CA GLN A 197 -15.84 9.10 7.61
C GLN A 197 -14.97 10.34 7.39
N ASP A 198 -13.65 10.21 7.62
CA ASP A 198 -12.68 11.29 7.43
C ASP A 198 -12.54 11.65 5.95
N PHE A 199 -12.37 10.66 5.08
CA PHE A 199 -12.26 10.91 3.64
C PHE A 199 -13.59 11.38 3.05
N TYR A 200 -14.73 10.90 3.56
CA TYR A 200 -16.05 11.33 3.09
C TYR A 200 -16.22 12.85 3.15
N VAL A 201 -15.74 13.49 4.22
CA VAL A 201 -15.87 14.95 4.41
C VAL A 201 -14.75 15.77 3.73
N SER A 202 -13.80 15.13 3.06
CA SER A 202 -12.75 15.84 2.33
C SER A 202 -13.33 16.73 1.22
N PRO A 203 -12.78 17.93 0.96
CA PRO A 203 -13.20 18.78 -0.16
C PRO A 203 -13.17 18.03 -1.50
N THR A 204 -12.13 17.21 -1.70
CA THR A 204 -11.96 16.41 -2.91
C THR A 204 -13.09 15.39 -3.11
N PHE A 205 -13.47 14.63 -2.07
CA PHE A 205 -14.55 13.65 -2.20
C PHE A 205 -15.93 14.32 -2.30
N GLN A 206 -16.16 15.43 -1.59
CA GLN A 206 -17.40 16.18 -1.68
C GLN A 206 -17.62 16.77 -3.08
N ASP A 207 -16.58 17.32 -3.72
CA ASP A 207 -16.64 17.80 -5.12
C ASP A 207 -16.95 16.65 -6.09
N LEU A 208 -16.27 15.50 -5.94
CA LEU A 208 -16.54 14.30 -6.73
C LEU A 208 -18.00 13.84 -6.61
N LEU A 209 -18.52 13.78 -5.39
CA LEU A 209 -19.88 13.33 -5.11
C LEU A 209 -20.92 14.30 -5.70
N ASN A 210 -20.74 15.61 -5.49
CA ASN A 210 -21.65 16.64 -6.00
C ASN A 210 -21.69 16.66 -7.54
N ARG A 211 -20.53 16.58 -8.20
CA ARG A 211 -20.45 16.52 -9.67
C ARG A 211 -21.13 15.27 -10.22
N THR A 212 -20.90 14.13 -9.58
CA THR A 212 -21.54 12.85 -9.98
C THR A 212 -23.06 12.94 -9.87
N GLN A 213 -23.59 13.47 -8.75
CA GLN A 213 -25.03 13.64 -8.55
C GLN A 213 -25.66 14.63 -9.53
N ALA A 214 -24.94 15.70 -9.88
CA ALA A 214 -25.39 16.70 -10.84
C ALA A 214 -25.22 16.27 -12.31
N GLY A 215 -24.65 15.09 -12.59
CA GLY A 215 -24.35 14.64 -13.95
C GLY A 215 -23.27 15.49 -14.65
N GLN A 216 -22.42 16.16 -13.88
CA GLN A 216 -21.32 16.99 -14.39
C GLN A 216 -20.04 16.17 -14.59
N PRO A 217 -19.14 16.61 -15.49
CA PRO A 217 -17.81 16.03 -15.61
C PRO A 217 -17.07 16.06 -14.26
N THR A 218 -16.60 14.89 -13.82
CA THR A 218 -15.84 14.72 -12.57
C THR A 218 -14.35 14.97 -12.75
N HIS A 219 -13.85 14.98 -13.99
CA HIS A 219 -12.42 15.05 -14.31
C HIS A 219 -11.58 13.97 -13.61
N TRP A 220 -12.21 12.83 -13.33
CA TRP A 220 -11.57 11.66 -12.73
C TRP A 220 -11.31 10.58 -13.78
N ASN A 221 -10.28 9.76 -13.57
CA ASN A 221 -9.99 8.60 -14.41
C ASN A 221 -10.93 7.40 -14.15
N LYS A 222 -11.82 7.50 -13.15
CA LYS A 222 -12.84 6.50 -12.81
C LYS A 222 -14.21 7.16 -12.63
N THR A 223 -15.22 6.34 -12.34
CA THR A 223 -16.55 6.79 -11.89
C THR A 223 -16.80 6.28 -10.49
N LEU A 224 -17.68 6.93 -9.72
CA LEU A 224 -18.09 6.39 -8.41
C LEU A 224 -18.70 4.99 -8.55
N HIS A 225 -19.44 4.71 -9.63
CA HIS A 225 -19.99 3.38 -9.87
C HIS A 225 -18.90 2.30 -9.97
N SER A 226 -17.88 2.50 -10.82
CA SER A 226 -16.77 1.55 -10.96
C SER A 226 -15.86 1.51 -9.73
N TYR A 227 -15.80 2.58 -8.93
CA TYR A 227 -15.07 2.61 -7.67
C TYR A 227 -15.76 1.80 -6.57
N TYR A 228 -17.09 1.84 -6.53
CA TYR A 228 -17.90 1.09 -5.58
C TYR A 228 -18.04 -0.38 -5.95
N TYR A 229 -18.37 -0.69 -7.20
CA TYR A 229 -18.67 -2.04 -7.65
C TYR A 229 -17.52 -2.58 -8.50
N ARG A 230 -16.67 -3.38 -7.85
CA ARG A 230 -15.42 -3.92 -8.42
C ARG A 230 -15.57 -5.38 -8.80
N ASP A 231 -14.73 -5.83 -9.73
CA ASP A 231 -14.64 -7.25 -10.06
C ASP A 231 -14.06 -8.04 -8.87
N ARG A 232 -14.38 -9.34 -8.79
CA ARG A 232 -13.79 -10.22 -7.76
C ARG A 232 -12.26 -10.28 -7.94
N TRP A 233 -11.83 -10.34 -9.19
CA TRP A 233 -10.44 -10.47 -9.61
C TRP A 233 -10.08 -9.28 -10.48
N GLU A 234 -9.13 -8.48 -10.02
CA GLU A 234 -8.55 -7.38 -10.78
C GLU A 234 -7.09 -7.72 -11.09
N LEU A 235 -6.72 -7.74 -12.37
CA LEU A 235 -5.35 -7.95 -12.81
C LEU A 235 -4.95 -6.77 -13.71
N TYR A 236 -3.83 -6.14 -13.39
CA TYR A 236 -3.27 -5.02 -14.14
C TYR A 236 -1.84 -5.31 -14.57
N ASP A 237 -1.49 -4.85 -15.76
CA ASP A 237 -0.11 -4.90 -16.28
C ASP A 237 0.45 -3.49 -16.39
N HIS A 238 1.18 -3.06 -15.37
CA HIS A 238 1.78 -1.72 -15.26
C HIS A 238 2.77 -1.40 -16.37
N SER A 239 3.23 -2.39 -17.14
CA SER A 239 4.09 -2.13 -18.29
C SER A 239 3.34 -1.46 -19.45
N THR A 240 2.01 -1.62 -19.49
CA THR A 240 1.14 -1.07 -20.53
C THR A 240 0.05 -0.15 -19.98
N ASP A 241 -0.38 -0.36 -18.74
CA ASP A 241 -1.38 0.44 -18.03
C ASP A 241 -0.88 0.76 -16.59
N PRO A 242 -0.03 1.79 -16.42
CA PRO A 242 0.45 2.21 -15.11
C PRO A 242 -0.65 2.83 -14.24
N THR A 243 -1.83 3.10 -14.80
CA THR A 243 -2.94 3.76 -14.09
C THR A 243 -3.96 2.79 -13.51
N GLU A 244 -3.82 1.49 -13.79
CA GLU A 244 -4.74 0.43 -13.35
C GLU A 244 -6.19 0.71 -13.77
N SER A 245 -6.34 1.16 -15.01
CA SER A 245 -7.60 1.53 -15.65
C SER A 245 -8.24 0.38 -16.42
N HIS A 246 -7.46 -0.62 -16.83
CA HIS A 246 -7.90 -1.75 -17.65
C HIS A 246 -7.64 -3.08 -16.94
N ASN A 247 -8.71 -3.67 -16.37
CA ASN A 247 -8.66 -5.01 -15.78
C ASN A 247 -8.54 -6.08 -16.87
N VAL A 248 -7.44 -6.84 -16.88
CA VAL A 248 -7.18 -7.93 -17.84
C VAL A 248 -7.47 -9.33 -17.26
N ALA A 249 -8.08 -9.44 -16.07
CA ALA A 249 -8.33 -10.74 -15.43
C ALA A 249 -9.24 -11.67 -16.26
N SER A 250 -10.15 -11.11 -17.08
CA SER A 250 -11.03 -11.88 -17.96
C SER A 250 -10.43 -12.16 -19.34
N ASP A 251 -9.25 -11.61 -19.65
CA ASP A 251 -8.60 -11.80 -20.93
C ASP A 251 -7.92 -13.20 -21.00
N PRO A 252 -8.32 -14.06 -21.96
CA PRO A 252 -7.73 -15.40 -22.10
C PRO A 252 -6.20 -15.40 -22.28
N ARG A 253 -5.62 -14.29 -22.78
CA ARG A 253 -4.16 -14.14 -22.95
C ARG A 253 -3.42 -14.08 -21.61
N TYR A 254 -4.10 -13.63 -20.54
CA TYR A 254 -3.55 -13.51 -19.20
C TYR A 254 -3.93 -14.70 -18.28
N ALA A 255 -4.75 -15.65 -18.74
CA ALA A 255 -5.30 -16.73 -17.92
C ALA A 255 -4.22 -17.52 -17.14
N ARG A 256 -3.11 -17.88 -17.80
CA ARG A 256 -2.01 -18.59 -17.15
C ARG A 256 -1.32 -17.73 -16.08
N VAL A 257 -1.07 -16.47 -16.37
CA VAL A 257 -0.44 -15.53 -15.44
C VAL A 257 -1.34 -15.30 -14.22
N LEU A 258 -2.65 -15.17 -14.45
CA LEU A 258 -3.63 -15.04 -13.38
C LEU A 258 -3.60 -16.25 -12.44
N GLU A 259 -3.60 -17.47 -12.97
CA GLU A 259 -3.51 -18.70 -12.17
C GLU A 259 -2.20 -18.76 -11.36
N GLU A 260 -1.06 -18.37 -11.96
CA GLU A 260 0.23 -18.30 -11.29
C GLU A 260 0.22 -17.29 -10.12
N LEU A 261 -0.36 -16.10 -10.32
CA LEU A 261 -0.47 -15.07 -9.28
C LEU A 261 -1.45 -15.47 -8.17
N GLN A 262 -2.58 -16.10 -8.51
CA GLN A 262 -3.51 -16.68 -7.53
C GLN A 262 -2.82 -17.74 -6.67
N GLY A 263 -2.02 -18.62 -7.29
CA GLY A 263 -1.23 -19.62 -6.58
C GLY A 263 -0.19 -19.00 -5.63
N LEU A 264 0.51 -17.94 -6.06
CA LEU A 264 1.46 -17.21 -5.22
C LEU A 264 0.77 -16.56 -4.02
N LEU A 265 -0.36 -15.88 -4.25
CA LEU A 265 -1.13 -15.22 -3.20
C LEU A 265 -1.66 -16.24 -2.19
N LEU A 266 -2.27 -17.32 -2.67
CA LEU A 266 -2.82 -18.38 -1.84
C LEU A 266 -1.74 -19.04 -0.98
N LYS A 267 -0.56 -19.29 -1.55
CA LYS A 267 0.59 -19.83 -0.79
C LYS A 267 0.98 -18.89 0.34
N TRP A 268 1.11 -17.58 0.07
CA TRP A 268 1.45 -16.60 1.10
C TRP A 268 0.37 -16.52 2.19
N GLN A 269 -0.92 -16.48 1.82
CA GLN A 269 -2.03 -16.53 2.78
C GLN A 269 -1.96 -17.75 3.69
N TRP A 270 -1.68 -18.94 3.12
CA TRP A 270 -1.46 -20.13 3.92
C TRP A 270 -0.28 -19.97 4.85
N GLU A 271 0.89 -19.54 4.36
CA GLU A 271 2.14 -19.34 5.13
C GLU A 271 1.97 -18.36 6.31
N THR A 272 1.15 -17.33 6.14
CA THR A 272 0.88 -16.31 7.17
C THR A 272 -0.34 -16.63 8.04
N SER A 273 -0.99 -17.79 7.86
CA SER A 273 -2.17 -18.21 8.63
C SER A 273 -3.38 -17.29 8.45
N ASP A 274 -3.62 -16.80 7.24
CA ASP A 274 -4.75 -15.90 6.95
C ASP A 274 -6.11 -16.57 7.29
N PRO A 275 -6.90 -16.00 8.22
CA PRO A 275 -8.23 -16.54 8.55
C PRO A 275 -9.22 -16.50 7.38
N TRP A 276 -8.98 -15.64 6.38
CA TRP A 276 -9.84 -15.50 5.21
C TRP A 276 -9.39 -16.34 4.01
N VAL A 277 -8.41 -17.24 4.17
CA VAL A 277 -7.80 -18.00 3.07
C VAL A 277 -8.77 -18.81 2.20
N CYS A 278 -9.92 -19.23 2.76
CA CYS A 278 -10.95 -19.98 2.04
C CYS A 278 -12.14 -19.12 1.61
N ALA A 279 -12.19 -17.85 2.01
CA ALA A 279 -13.31 -16.97 1.68
C ALA A 279 -13.15 -16.38 0.27
N PRO A 280 -14.25 -16.05 -0.44
CA PRO A 280 -15.66 -16.11 0.01
C PRO A 280 -16.43 -17.38 -0.39
N ASP A 281 -15.80 -18.29 -1.15
CA ASP A 281 -16.42 -19.47 -1.78
C ASP A 281 -16.32 -20.75 -0.94
N GLY A 282 -15.55 -20.73 0.15
CA GLY A 282 -15.39 -21.87 1.04
C GLY A 282 -15.23 -21.51 2.51
N VAL A 283 -15.14 -22.57 3.32
CA VAL A 283 -14.93 -22.52 4.77
C VAL A 283 -13.63 -23.23 5.10
N LEU A 284 -12.85 -22.62 6.02
CA LEU A 284 -11.64 -23.22 6.57
C LEU A 284 -12.02 -24.28 7.61
N GLU A 285 -11.67 -25.54 7.37
CA GLU A 285 -11.90 -26.66 8.27
C GLU A 285 -10.58 -27.34 8.68
N ASP A 286 -10.49 -27.77 9.94
CA ASP A 286 -9.33 -28.49 10.49
C ASP A 286 -9.29 -29.98 10.11
N LYS A 287 -10.23 -30.44 9.27
CA LYS A 287 -10.35 -31.82 8.76
C LYS A 287 -9.25 -32.14 7.72
N PRO A 288 -8.99 -33.44 7.41
CA PRO A 288 -8.04 -33.80 6.35
C PRO A 288 -8.44 -33.23 4.97
N VAL A 289 -7.42 -33.06 4.11
CA VAL A 289 -7.41 -32.33 2.82
C VAL A 289 -8.62 -32.62 1.91
N PRO A 290 -9.20 -31.59 1.23
CA PRO A 290 -8.80 -30.17 1.23
C PRO A 290 -9.19 -29.43 2.52
N LYS A 291 -8.43 -28.38 2.87
CA LYS A 291 -8.72 -27.53 4.03
C LYS A 291 -9.80 -26.47 3.77
N CYS A 292 -9.95 -26.05 2.51
CA CYS A 292 -11.04 -25.19 2.09
C CYS A 292 -12.17 -26.06 1.53
N TRP A 293 -13.32 -26.02 2.20
CA TRP A 293 -14.52 -26.78 1.80
C TRP A 293 -15.48 -25.85 1.06
N PRO A 294 -16.02 -26.25 -0.10
CA PRO A 294 -16.88 -25.39 -0.90
C PRO A 294 -18.21 -25.12 -0.20
N LEU A 295 -18.72 -23.90 -0.33
CA LEU A 295 -20.04 -23.50 0.16
C LEU A 295 -21.16 -23.72 -0.88
N HIS A 296 -20.83 -23.85 -2.16
CA HIS A 296 -21.80 -23.85 -3.27
C HIS A 296 -22.73 -22.61 -3.24
N ASN A 297 -22.16 -21.43 -2.94
CA ASN A 297 -22.86 -20.17 -2.77
C ASN A 297 -22.87 -19.28 -4.03
N GLU A 298 -22.82 -19.90 -5.21
CA GLU A 298 -22.85 -19.24 -6.53
C GLU A 298 -21.67 -18.28 -6.78
N LEU A 299 -20.54 -18.50 -6.10
CA LEU A 299 -19.27 -17.80 -6.30
C LEU A 299 -18.20 -18.73 -6.90
#